data_AF-A0A7C3AXB0-F1
#
_entry.id   AF-A0A7C3AXB0-F1
#
_cell.length_a   1.000
_cell.length_b   1.000
_cell.length_c   1.000
_cell.angle_alpha   90.00
_cell.angle_beta   90.00
_cell.angle_gamma   90.00
#
_symmetry.space_group_name_H-M   'P 1'
#
loop_
_entity.id
_entity.type
_entity.pdbx_description
1 polymer ?
#
loop_
_entity_poly.entity_id
_entity_poly.type
_entity_poly.pdbx_seq_one_letter_code
_entity_poly.pdbx_strand_id
1 'polypeptide(L)'
;MKRQRGSKLTGGQRFMVGALFAAALFLVEAGIAEILLANHAQCEAMVSNMRLRFGLQEVCTPKWAVFMLGAISRGIIGLILPGASAFVAWLTMGGIYALAGGGCGQMSPRWGVVIYLAGHIALVALLAGLGYISQFIA
;
A
#
# COMPACT_ATOMS: atom_id res chain seq x y z
N MET A 1 -1.95 42.93 -14.86
CA MET A 1 -2.02 41.53 -14.38
C MET A 1 -1.39 41.43 -13.00
N LYS A 2 -2.20 41.36 -11.93
CA LYS A 2 -1.73 41.13 -10.55
C LYS A 2 -1.24 39.69 -10.45
N ARG A 3 0.08 39.48 -10.40
CA ARG A 3 0.70 38.20 -9.98
C ARG A 3 0.09 37.83 -8.63
N GLN A 4 -0.77 36.82 -8.61
CA GLN A 4 -1.19 36.19 -7.36
C GLN A 4 0.09 35.78 -6.64
N ARG A 5 0.39 36.46 -5.52
CA ARG A 5 1.36 36.00 -4.54
C ARG A 5 0.80 34.67 -4.05
N GLY A 6 1.19 33.57 -4.69
CA GLY A 6 0.87 32.23 -4.22
C GLY A 6 1.26 32.18 -2.75
N SER A 7 0.28 31.95 -1.89
CA SER A 7 0.50 31.85 -0.46
C SER A 7 1.56 30.78 -0.26
N LYS A 8 2.75 31.19 0.19
CA LYS A 8 3.79 30.23 0.54
C LYS A 8 3.26 29.52 1.78
N LEU A 9 2.79 28.29 1.63
CA LEU A 9 2.46 27.38 2.73
C LEU A 9 3.60 27.46 3.76
N THR A 10 3.27 27.65 5.03
CA THR A 10 4.25 27.64 6.13
C THR A 10 4.84 26.23 6.29
N GLY A 11 6.03 26.13 6.88
CA GLY A 11 6.74 24.85 7.02
C GLY A 11 5.90 23.74 7.66
N GLY A 12 5.13 24.08 8.71
CA GLY A 12 4.20 23.15 9.36
C GLY A 12 3.04 22.70 8.47
N GLN A 13 2.48 23.60 7.64
CA GLN A 13 1.42 23.24 6.70
C GLN A 13 1.94 22.27 5.63
N ARG A 14 3.18 22.43 5.16
CA ARG A 14 3.78 21.52 4.18
C ARG A 14 4.01 20.13 4.74
N PHE A 15 4.47 20.05 5.98
CA PHE A 15 4.61 18.78 6.68
C PHE A 15 3.25 18.09 6.81
N MET A 16 2.22 18.80 7.29
CA MET A 16 0.87 18.24 7.41
C MET A 16 0.31 17.74 6.08
N VAL A 17 0.45 18.52 5.00
CA VAL A 17 -0.02 18.11 3.68
C VAL A 17 0.71 16.85 3.22
N GLY A 18 2.04 16.81 3.31
CA GLY A 18 2.81 15.62 2.93
C GLY A 18 2.46 14.39 3.78
N ALA A 19 2.29 14.58 5.09
CA ALA A 19 1.96 13.52 6.02
C ALA A 19 0.56 12.92 5.75
N LEU A 20 -0.45 13.78 5.56
CA LEU A 20 -1.81 13.35 5.29
C LEU A 20 -1.93 12.65 3.92
N PHE A 21 -1.26 13.17 2.89
CA PHE A 21 -1.28 12.53 1.58
C PHE A 21 -0.64 11.14 1.60
N ALA A 22 0.52 11.00 2.25
CA ALA A 22 1.20 9.71 2.34
C ALA A 22 0.39 8.68 3.16
N ALA A 23 -0.17 9.11 4.30
CA ALA A 23 -1.02 8.25 5.12
C ALA A 23 -2.30 7.83 4.37
N ALA A 24 -2.95 8.77 3.67
CA ALA A 24 -4.16 8.47 2.90
C ALA A 24 -3.88 7.46 1.79
N LEU A 25 -2.78 7.65 1.06
CA LEU A 25 -2.38 6.73 -0.01
C LEU A 25 -2.12 5.33 0.53
N PHE A 26 -1.36 5.21 1.64
CA PHE A 26 -1.13 3.93 2.29
C PHE A 26 -2.44 3.26 2.76
N LEU A 27 -3.37 4.01 3.36
CA LEU A 27 -4.65 3.46 3.82
C LEU A 27 -5.51 2.96 2.65
N VAL A 28 -5.49 3.65 1.51
CA VAL A 28 -6.19 3.18 0.29
C VAL A 28 -5.57 1.87 -0.21
N GLU A 29 -4.24 1.80 -0.31
CA GLU A 29 -3.54 0.58 -0.73
C GLU A 29 -3.79 -0.59 0.22
N ALA A 30 -3.71 -0.34 1.53
CA ALA A 30 -3.97 -1.35 2.55
C ALA A 30 -5.42 -1.84 2.54
N GLY A 31 -6.37 -0.92 2.32
CA GLY A 31 -7.79 -1.26 2.18
C GLY A 31 -8.06 -2.14 0.95
N ILE A 32 -7.53 -1.77 -0.21
CA ILE A 32 -7.65 -2.58 -1.44
C ILE A 32 -7.04 -3.96 -1.22
N ALA A 33 -5.86 -4.03 -0.61
CA ALA A 33 -5.17 -5.28 -0.35
C ALA A 33 -5.95 -6.22 0.60
N GLU A 34 -6.58 -5.68 1.64
CA GLU A 34 -7.38 -6.48 2.58
C GLU A 34 -8.71 -6.95 1.97
N ILE A 35 -9.32 -6.17 1.08
CA ILE A 35 -10.48 -6.63 0.29
C ILE A 35 -10.08 -7.82 -0.58
N LEU A 36 -8.93 -7.77 -1.25
CA LEU A 36 -8.44 -8.87 -2.09
C LEU A 36 -8.07 -10.11 -1.26
N LEU A 37 -7.50 -9.93 -0.07
CA LEU A 37 -7.24 -11.02 0.88
C LEU A 37 -8.54 -11.66 1.38
N ALA A 38 -9.55 -10.86 1.69
CA ALA A 38 -10.87 -11.36 2.10
C ALA A 38 -11.54 -12.16 0.96
N ASN A 39 -11.45 -11.67 -0.28
CA ASN A 39 -11.95 -12.40 -1.45
C ASN A 39 -11.21 -13.73 -1.66
N HIS A 40 -9.89 -13.77 -1.44
CA HIS A 40 -9.12 -15.01 -1.50
C HIS A 40 -9.60 -16.02 -0.44
N ALA A 41 -9.78 -15.59 0.81
CA ALA A 41 -10.29 -16.45 1.88
C ALA A 41 -11.71 -16.99 1.58
N GLN A 42 -12.57 -16.17 0.96
CA GLN A 42 -13.88 -16.61 0.49
C GLN A 42 -13.78 -17.65 -0.64
N CYS A 43 -12.85 -17.46 -1.57
CA CYS A 43 -12.57 -18.44 -2.63
C CYS A 43 -12.11 -19.79 -2.04
N GLU A 44 -11.17 -19.79 -1.10
CA GLU A 44 -10.72 -21.02 -0.44
C GLU A 44 -11.87 -21.72 0.32
N ALA A 45 -12.71 -20.95 1.01
CA ALA A 45 -13.89 -21.48 1.71
C ALA A 45 -14.92 -22.08 0.74
N MET A 46 -15.11 -21.48 -0.45
CA MET A 46 -16.02 -22.00 -1.47
C MET A 46 -15.48 -23.29 -2.11
N VAL A 47 -14.19 -23.30 -2.46
CA VAL A 47 -13.55 -24.47 -3.10
C VAL A 47 -13.47 -25.66 -2.15
N SER A 48 -13.15 -25.43 -0.88
CA SER A 48 -13.13 -26.50 0.15
C SER A 48 -14.51 -27.10 0.39
N ASN A 49 -15.58 -26.31 0.30
CA ASN A 49 -16.95 -26.80 0.36
C ASN A 49 -17.40 -27.56 -0.90
N MET A 50 -16.88 -27.22 -2.09
CA MET A 50 -17.29 -27.87 -3.34
C MET A 50 -16.55 -29.19 -3.65
N ARG A 51 -15.57 -29.62 -2.83
CA ARG A 51 -14.75 -30.84 -3.08
C ARG A 51 -14.26 -30.95 -4.53
N LEU A 52 -13.92 -29.83 -5.16
CA LEU A 52 -13.41 -29.82 -6.53
C LEU A 52 -12.03 -30.49 -6.56
N ARG A 53 -11.83 -31.40 -7.52
CA ARG A 53 -10.59 -32.20 -7.69
C ARG A 53 -9.44 -31.41 -8.32
N PHE A 54 -9.66 -30.13 -8.64
CA PHE A 54 -8.66 -29.21 -9.21
C PHE A 54 -7.85 -28.56 -8.08
N GLY A 55 -6.57 -28.29 -8.32
CA GLY A 55 -5.71 -27.65 -7.33
C GLY A 55 -6.18 -26.23 -7.02
N LEU A 56 -6.16 -25.82 -5.74
CA LEU A 56 -6.59 -24.48 -5.29
C LEU A 56 -5.88 -23.32 -6.04
N GLN A 57 -4.69 -23.57 -6.60
CA GLN A 57 -3.90 -22.60 -7.34
C GLN A 57 -4.44 -22.27 -8.74
N GLU A 58 -5.31 -23.09 -9.32
CA GLU A 58 -5.90 -22.84 -10.65
C GLU A 58 -7.16 -21.97 -10.58
N VAL A 59 -7.82 -21.92 -9.41
CA VAL A 59 -9.11 -21.25 -9.23
C VAL A 59 -9.00 -20.02 -8.34
N CYS A 60 -8.13 -20.06 -7.32
CA CYS A 60 -7.96 -18.95 -6.37
C CYS A 60 -6.63 -18.21 -6.61
N THR A 61 -6.54 -16.99 -6.06
CA THR A 61 -5.38 -16.10 -6.16
C THR A 61 -4.07 -16.83 -5.82
N PRO A 62 -3.02 -16.71 -6.63
CA PRO A 62 -1.78 -17.44 -6.40
C PRO A 62 -1.09 -17.01 -5.08
N LYS A 63 -0.38 -17.95 -4.43
CA LYS A 63 0.24 -17.74 -3.11
C LYS A 63 1.18 -16.53 -3.03
N TRP A 64 1.91 -16.25 -4.11
CA TRP A 64 2.80 -15.08 -4.18
C TRP A 64 2.01 -13.76 -4.13
N ALA A 65 0.82 -13.72 -4.73
CA ALA A 65 -0.04 -12.54 -4.71
C ALA A 65 -0.62 -12.32 -3.32
N VAL A 66 -1.00 -13.40 -2.62
CA VAL A 66 -1.45 -13.33 -1.21
C VAL A 66 -0.34 -12.79 -0.30
N PHE A 67 0.90 -13.24 -0.50
CA PHE A 67 2.05 -12.74 0.25
C PHE A 67 2.32 -11.25 -0.04
N MET A 68 2.29 -10.84 -1.31
CA MET A 68 2.42 -9.43 -1.71
C MET A 68 1.30 -8.56 -1.12
N LEU A 69 0.05 -9.02 -1.18
CA LEU A 69 -1.10 -8.30 -0.62
C LEU A 69 -0.99 -8.16 0.90
N GLY A 70 -0.53 -9.19 1.60
CA GLY A 70 -0.26 -9.12 3.04
C GLY A 70 0.88 -8.14 3.38
N ALA A 71 1.95 -8.13 2.58
CA ALA A 71 3.05 -7.20 2.74
C ALA A 71 2.63 -5.74 2.46
N ILE A 72 1.76 -5.51 1.48
CA ILE A 72 1.22 -4.19 1.16
C ILE A 72 0.25 -3.71 2.26
N SER A 73 -0.63 -4.59 2.77
CA SER A 73 -1.65 -4.16 3.73
C SER A 73 -1.12 -3.98 5.15
N ARG A 74 -0.17 -4.80 5.59
CA ARG A 74 0.34 -4.80 6.97
C ARG A 74 1.79 -4.32 7.09
N GLY A 75 2.48 -4.14 5.97
CA GLY A 75 3.86 -3.68 5.94
C GLY A 75 4.82 -4.55 6.74
N ILE A 76 5.86 -3.93 7.27
CA ILE A 76 6.88 -4.57 8.12
C ILE A 76 6.24 -5.13 9.41
N ILE A 77 5.19 -4.49 9.92
CA ILE A 77 4.49 -4.92 11.14
C ILE A 77 3.84 -6.30 10.92
N GLY A 78 3.27 -6.55 9.74
CA GLY A 78 2.73 -7.86 9.37
C GLY A 78 3.78 -8.97 9.31
N LEU A 79 5.04 -8.62 9.05
CA LEU A 79 6.17 -9.57 9.04
C LEU A 79 6.71 -9.84 10.46
N ILE A 80 6.77 -8.83 11.32
CA ILE A 80 7.34 -8.96 12.68
C ILE A 80 6.29 -9.51 13.67
N LEU A 81 5.03 -9.08 13.56
CA LEU A 81 3.91 -9.60 14.35
C LEU A 81 2.79 -10.13 13.43
N PRO A 82 2.89 -11.38 12.96
CA PRO A 82 1.87 -11.99 12.11
C PRO A 82 0.50 -12.14 12.80
N GLY A 83 0.45 -12.05 14.13
CA GLY A 83 -0.78 -12.08 14.92
C GLY A 83 -1.36 -10.69 15.28
N ALA A 84 -0.73 -9.59 14.84
CA ALA A 84 -1.27 -8.26 15.11
C ALA A 84 -2.57 -8.03 14.34
N SER A 85 -3.52 -7.31 14.95
CA SER A 85 -4.74 -6.90 14.24
C SER A 85 -4.38 -5.97 13.09
N ALA A 86 -5.11 -6.08 11.97
CA ALA A 86 -4.92 -5.24 10.79
C ALA A 86 -4.92 -3.74 11.15
N PHE A 87 -5.77 -3.35 12.11
CA PHE A 87 -5.84 -1.99 12.63
C PHE A 87 -4.52 -1.48 13.23
N VAL A 88 -3.81 -2.30 14.02
CA VAL A 88 -2.52 -1.93 14.62
C VAL A 88 -1.45 -1.79 13.53
N ALA A 89 -1.44 -2.71 12.56
CA ALA A 89 -0.55 -2.62 11.41
C ALA A 89 -0.81 -1.35 10.59
N TRP A 90 -2.08 -0.99 10.38
CA TRP A 90 -2.44 0.21 9.63
C TRP A 90 -2.05 1.49 10.34
N LEU A 91 -2.26 1.59 11.66
CA LEU A 91 -1.89 2.79 12.43
C LEU A 91 -0.38 3.00 12.43
N THR A 92 0.38 1.95 12.65
CA THR A 92 1.84 2.01 12.73
C THR A 92 2.46 2.31 11.37
N MET A 93 2.06 1.58 10.33
CA MET A 93 2.54 1.84 8.97
C MET A 93 2.05 3.18 8.44
N GLY A 94 0.79 3.55 8.67
CA GLY A 94 0.24 4.86 8.32
C GLY A 94 1.02 6.01 8.98
N GLY A 95 1.44 5.83 10.25
CA GLY A 95 2.33 6.76 10.95
C GLY A 95 3.72 6.87 10.31
N ILE A 96 4.33 5.74 9.94
CA ILE A 96 5.63 5.72 9.25
C ILE A 96 5.54 6.46 7.90
N TYR A 97 4.49 6.18 7.12
CA TYR A 97 4.23 6.83 5.85
C TYR A 97 3.96 8.33 6.03
N ALA A 98 3.20 8.71 7.06
CA ALA A 98 2.97 10.12 7.40
C ALA A 98 4.28 10.86 7.70
N LEU A 99 5.19 10.25 8.47
CA LEU A 99 6.50 10.83 8.76
C LEU A 99 7.36 10.96 7.50
N ALA A 100 7.39 9.93 6.66
CA ALA A 100 8.11 9.95 5.40
C ALA A 100 7.58 11.04 4.44
N GLY A 101 6.27 11.06 4.21
CA GLY A 101 5.60 12.05 3.36
C GLY A 101 5.74 13.48 3.90
N GLY A 102 5.62 13.65 5.21
CA GLY A 102 5.83 14.93 5.88
C GLY A 102 7.28 15.43 5.75
N GLY A 103 8.25 14.54 5.92
CA GLY A 103 9.68 14.82 5.72
C GLY A 103 9.99 15.23 4.27
N CYS A 104 9.50 14.47 3.29
CA CYS A 104 9.63 14.82 1.87
C CYS A 104 8.97 16.17 1.54
N GLY A 105 7.83 16.47 2.16
CA GLY A 105 7.14 17.76 2.04
C GLY A 105 7.94 18.95 2.57
N GLN A 106 8.87 18.73 3.52
CA GLN A 106 9.77 19.78 4.01
C GLN A 106 10.98 20.00 3.08
N MET A 107 11.53 18.93 2.49
CA MET A 107 12.76 19.01 1.69
C MET A 107 12.59 19.81 0.39
N SER A 108 11.44 19.72 -0.28
CA SER A 108 11.19 20.57 -1.45
C SER A 108 9.79 21.20 -1.45
N PRO A 109 9.69 22.55 -1.49
CA PRO A 109 8.42 23.29 -1.34
C PRO A 109 7.35 23.01 -2.40
N ARG A 110 7.76 22.49 -3.57
CA ARG A 110 6.90 22.37 -4.76
C ARG A 110 6.79 20.94 -5.28
N TRP A 111 7.85 20.15 -5.08
CA TRP A 111 7.96 18.84 -5.71
C TRP A 111 8.03 17.71 -4.69
N GLY A 112 8.17 17.98 -3.39
CA GLY A 112 8.53 16.96 -2.41
C GLY A 112 7.45 15.90 -2.27
N VAL A 113 6.21 16.35 -2.16
CA VAL A 113 5.04 15.47 -2.11
C VAL A 113 4.82 14.77 -3.46
N VAL A 114 5.03 15.46 -4.58
CA VAL A 114 4.84 14.90 -5.94
C VAL A 114 5.88 13.81 -6.21
N ILE A 115 7.14 14.04 -5.87
CA ILE A 115 8.25 13.07 -6.03
C ILE A 115 8.00 11.87 -5.12
N TYR A 116 7.56 12.10 -3.88
CA TYR A 116 7.21 11.00 -2.98
C TYR A 116 6.08 10.14 -3.57
N LEU A 117 4.99 10.78 -4.03
CA LEU A 117 3.86 10.07 -4.63
C LEU A 117 4.26 9.30 -5.89
N ALA A 118 5.00 9.93 -6.79
CA ALA A 118 5.47 9.32 -8.03
C ALA A 118 6.43 8.15 -7.76
N GLY A 119 7.36 8.32 -6.81
CA GLY A 119 8.27 7.27 -6.39
C GLY A 119 7.55 6.09 -5.74
N HIS A 120 6.56 6.36 -4.90
CA HIS A 120 5.77 5.30 -4.25
C HIS A 120 4.90 4.55 -5.26
N ILE A 121 4.20 5.25 -6.15
CA ILE A 121 3.42 4.61 -7.23
C ILE A 121 4.34 3.78 -8.13
N ALA A 122 5.52 4.31 -8.50
CA ALA A 122 6.49 3.58 -9.30
C ALA A 122 6.99 2.32 -8.58
N LEU A 123 7.26 2.40 -7.27
CA LEU A 123 7.65 1.25 -6.46
C LEU A 123 6.56 0.18 -6.44
N VAL A 124 5.30 0.58 -6.19
CA VAL A 124 4.16 -0.35 -6.18
C VAL A 124 3.95 -0.97 -7.56
N ALA A 125 4.03 -0.19 -8.63
CA ALA A 125 3.93 -0.69 -10.00
C ALA A 125 5.06 -1.67 -10.35
N LEU A 126 6.28 -1.41 -9.88
CA LEU A 126 7.44 -2.27 -10.12
C LEU A 126 7.32 -3.58 -9.34
N LEU A 127 6.87 -3.53 -8.08
CA LEU A 127 6.59 -4.72 -7.28
C LEU A 127 5.45 -5.56 -7.88
N ALA A 128 4.37 -4.91 -8.34
CA ALA A 128 3.27 -5.59 -9.04
C ALA A 128 3.74 -6.22 -10.36
N GLY A 129 4.55 -5.51 -11.14
CA GLY A 129 5.14 -5.99 -12.38
C GLY A 129 6.09 -7.16 -12.19
N LEU A 130 6.95 -7.13 -11.16
CA LEU A 130 7.81 -8.25 -10.79
C LEU A 130 6.98 -9.48 -10.37
N GLY A 131 5.89 -9.27 -9.62
CA GLY A 131 4.93 -10.31 -9.29
C GLY A 131 4.32 -10.97 -10.52
N TYR A 132 3.89 -10.17 -11.50
CA TYR A 132 3.38 -10.67 -12.78
C TYR A 132 4.43 -11.47 -13.57
N ILE A 133 5.68 -10.98 -13.66
CA ILE A 133 6.76 -11.68 -14.37
C ILE A 133 7.10 -13.01 -13.70
N SER A 134 7.02 -13.10 -12.37
CA SER A 134 7.24 -14.36 -11.64
C SER A 134 6.26 -15.48 -12.03
N GLN A 135 5.10 -15.14 -12.60
CA GLN A 135 4.14 -16.14 -13.09
C GLN A 135 4.60 -16.83 -14.38
N PHE A 136 5.52 -16.23 -15.14
CA PHE A 136 6.00 -16.79 -16.42
C PHE A 136 7.32 -17.54 -16.29
N ILE A 137 8.01 -17.39 -15.15
CA ILE A 137 9.30 -18.04 -14.88
C ILE A 137 9.12 -19.32 -14.04
N ALA A 138 7.92 -19.54 -13.47
CA ALA A 138 7.57 -20.70 -12.64
C ALA A 138 6.88 -21.82 -13.43
#